data_AF-A0A9J5YXC0-F1
#
_entry.id   AF-A0A9J5YXC0-F1
#
_cell.length_a   1.000
_cell.length_b   1.000
_cell.length_c   1.000
_cell.angle_alpha   90.00
_cell.angle_beta   90.00
_cell.angle_gamma   90.00
#
_symmetry.space_group_name_H-M   'P 1'
#
loop_
_entity.id
_entity.type
_entity.pdbx_description
1 polymer ?
#
loop_
_entity_poly.entity_id
_entity_poly.type
_entity_poly.pdbx_seq_one_letter_code
_entity_poly.pdbx_strand_id
1 'polypeptide(L)'
;MSMEVLRQNSKHANNCKVKFNGNIIFEIPDPSYKHGIYCAHALITIHYNDWVVESFVDDWYNKETYLNAYNKFIQSMKNIKMWPKSTRSVIEPPEINSMPGRPDKNKKKNSDELVKKKFEKATRKGRKMKCLVCKTFEHNKKGCSTLISCALMSFCY
;
A
#
# COMPACT_ATOMS: atom_id res chain seq x y z
N MET A 1 11.83 -20.48 -6.90
CA MET A 1 11.33 -19.09 -7.01
C MET A 1 11.84 -18.21 -5.88
N SER A 2 11.84 -18.67 -4.61
CA SER A 2 12.41 -17.97 -3.46
C SER A 2 13.93 -17.70 -3.57
N MET A 3 14.72 -18.71 -3.95
CA MET A 3 16.19 -18.57 -4.10
C MET A 3 16.60 -17.61 -5.22
N GLU A 4 15.77 -17.46 -6.25
CA GLU A 4 16.04 -16.54 -7.37
C GLU A 4 15.81 -15.09 -6.95
N VAL A 5 14.76 -14.83 -6.16
CA VAL A 5 14.52 -13.52 -5.55
C VAL A 5 15.66 -13.15 -4.60
N LEU A 6 16.14 -14.11 -3.80
CA LEU A 6 17.31 -13.89 -2.94
C LEU A 6 18.57 -13.57 -3.76
N ARG A 7 18.79 -14.26 -4.88
CA ARG A 7 19.92 -14.00 -5.79
C ARG A 7 19.82 -12.64 -6.48
N GLN A 8 18.63 -12.21 -6.85
CA GLN A 8 18.38 -10.90 -7.44
C GLN A 8 18.55 -9.78 -6.40
N ASN A 9 18.09 -9.99 -5.18
CA ASN A 9 18.28 -9.07 -4.06
C ASN A 9 19.77 -8.96 -3.68
N SER A 10 20.53 -10.07 -3.71
CA SER A 10 21.98 -10.07 -3.52
C SER A 10 22.70 -9.25 -4.60
N LYS A 11 22.32 -9.41 -5.87
CA LYS A 11 22.86 -8.59 -6.98
C LYS A 11 22.53 -7.10 -6.82
N HIS A 12 21.33 -6.78 -6.34
CA HIS A 12 20.92 -5.39 -6.10
C HIS A 12 21.68 -4.76 -4.93
N ALA A 13 21.87 -5.51 -3.84
CA ALA A 13 22.64 -5.09 -2.69
C ALA A 13 24.12 -4.83 -3.02
N ASN A 14 24.74 -5.70 -3.84
CA ASN A 14 26.13 -5.55 -4.27
C ASN A 14 26.40 -4.28 -5.10
N ASN A 15 25.36 -3.70 -5.72
CA ASN A 15 25.47 -2.46 -6.49
C ASN A 15 25.14 -1.21 -5.66
N CYS A 16 24.71 -1.38 -4.42
CA CYS A 16 24.43 -0.27 -3.52
C CYS A 16 25.76 0.30 -3.01
N LYS A 17 26.20 1.41 -3.58
CA LYS A 17 27.39 2.13 -3.10
C LYS A 17 27.04 2.88 -1.84
N VAL A 18 27.27 2.25 -0.70
CA VAL A 18 27.16 2.95 0.56
C VAL A 18 28.42 3.75 0.82
N LYS A 19 28.27 5.05 1.00
CA LYS A 19 29.37 5.94 1.41
C LYS A 19 29.30 6.12 2.91
N PHE A 20 30.39 5.74 3.59
CA PHE A 20 30.57 5.93 5.02
C PHE A 20 31.12 7.34 5.25
N ASN A 21 30.32 8.21 5.86
CA ASN A 21 30.70 9.62 6.10
C ASN A 21 31.37 9.85 7.47
N GLY A 22 31.98 8.82 8.05
CA GLY A 22 32.78 8.95 9.28
C GLY A 22 31.99 9.06 10.58
N ASN A 23 30.65 9.16 10.53
CA ASN A 23 29.79 9.20 11.71
C ASN A 23 28.60 8.24 11.54
N ILE A 24 28.84 6.96 11.82
CA ILE A 24 27.91 5.90 12.27
C ILE A 24 26.61 5.65 11.42
N ILE A 25 26.39 6.20 10.21
CA ILE A 25 25.16 5.91 9.45
C ILE A 25 25.38 5.77 7.92
N PHE A 26 24.69 4.79 7.32
CA PHE A 26 24.58 4.49 5.90
C PHE A 26 23.42 5.32 5.29
N GLU A 27 23.68 6.27 4.37
CA GLU A 27 22.64 7.17 3.81
C GLU A 27 21.99 6.65 2.49
N ILE A 28 20.66 6.69 2.41
CA ILE A 28 19.87 6.62 1.16
C ILE A 28 19.38 8.06 0.87
N PRO A 29 19.62 8.60 -0.34
CA PRO A 29 19.41 10.03 -0.61
C PRO A 29 17.93 10.30 -0.94
N ASP A 30 17.11 10.54 0.07
CA ASP A 30 15.83 11.23 -0.09
C ASP A 30 15.66 12.28 1.04
N PRO A 31 15.43 13.58 0.77
CA PRO A 31 15.85 14.66 1.67
C PRO A 31 14.90 15.03 2.82
N SER A 32 13.84 14.27 3.11
CA SER A 32 12.78 14.77 3.99
C SER A 32 12.38 13.86 5.15
N TYR A 33 12.89 12.62 5.24
CA TYR A 33 12.48 11.68 6.29
C TYR A 33 13.69 10.86 6.74
N LYS A 34 14.46 11.44 7.66
CA LYS A 34 15.38 10.66 8.49
C LYS A 34 14.54 9.88 9.49
N HIS A 35 14.58 8.56 9.34
CA HIS A 35 14.07 7.54 10.27
C HIS A 35 12.57 7.23 10.15
N GLY A 36 12.33 6.07 9.54
CA GLY A 36 11.04 5.42 9.45
C GLY A 36 11.25 3.91 9.56
N ILE A 37 10.17 3.20 9.85
CA ILE A 37 10.14 1.74 9.99
C ILE A 37 10.91 1.08 8.84
N TYR A 38 11.86 0.21 9.18
CA TYR A 38 12.68 -0.50 8.22
C TYR A 38 11.82 -1.23 7.19
N CYS A 39 12.22 -1.13 5.92
CA CYS A 39 11.67 -2.00 4.90
C CYS A 39 12.04 -3.46 5.21
N ALA A 40 11.26 -4.42 4.72
CA ALA A 40 11.54 -5.84 4.93
C ALA A 40 12.97 -6.26 4.53
N HIS A 41 13.55 -5.61 3.52
CA HIS A 41 14.93 -5.88 3.07
C HIS A 41 15.99 -5.43 4.08
N ALA A 42 15.78 -4.28 4.73
CA ALA A 42 16.69 -3.80 5.75
C ALA A 42 16.63 -4.71 6.99
N LEU A 43 15.43 -5.13 7.42
CA LEU A 43 15.25 -6.09 8.51
C LEU A 43 15.97 -7.42 8.22
N ILE A 44 15.78 -7.99 7.03
CA ILE A 44 16.45 -9.25 6.65
C ILE A 44 17.97 -9.08 6.64
N THR A 45 18.49 -7.95 6.19
CA THR A 45 19.94 -7.69 6.17
C THR A 45 20.52 -7.57 7.59
N ILE A 46 19.81 -6.89 8.50
CA ILE A 46 20.18 -6.77 9.91
C ILE A 46 20.20 -8.16 10.56
N HIS A 47 19.17 -8.97 10.32
CA HIS A 47 19.12 -10.35 10.81
C HIS A 47 20.21 -11.23 10.22
N TYR A 48 20.53 -11.10 8.93
CA TYR A 48 21.60 -11.86 8.28
C TYR A 48 22.99 -11.55 8.87
N ASN A 49 23.18 -10.33 9.37
CA ASN A 49 24.42 -9.89 10.00
C ASN A 49 24.48 -10.18 11.51
N ASP A 50 23.50 -10.91 12.06
CA ASP A 50 23.34 -11.17 13.50
C ASP A 50 23.31 -9.88 14.35
N TRP A 51 22.79 -8.80 13.78
CA TRP A 51 22.65 -7.52 14.47
C TRP A 51 21.29 -7.41 15.18
N VAL A 52 21.27 -6.65 16.28
CA VAL A 52 20.05 -6.41 17.06
C VAL A 52 19.20 -5.36 16.33
N VAL A 53 18.00 -5.73 15.88
CA VAL A 53 17.11 -4.82 15.13
C VAL A 53 16.73 -3.58 15.94
N GLU A 54 16.54 -3.74 17.24
CA GLU A 54 16.10 -2.68 18.16
C GLU A 54 17.10 -1.52 18.23
N SER A 55 18.41 -1.77 18.08
CA SER A 55 19.42 -0.72 18.12
C SER A 55 19.41 0.20 16.89
N PHE A 56 18.70 -0.19 15.84
CA PHE A 56 18.54 0.60 14.63
C PHE A 56 17.24 1.40 14.65
N VAL A 57 16.23 0.99 15.42
CA VAL A 57 14.96 1.70 15.52
C VAL A 57 15.16 3.02 16.27
N ASP A 58 14.56 4.10 15.75
CA ASP A 58 14.63 5.42 16.38
C ASP A 58 13.92 5.41 17.75
N ASP A 59 14.46 6.14 18.71
CA ASP A 59 13.94 6.26 20.07
C ASP A 59 12.49 6.76 20.10
N TRP A 60 12.04 7.48 19.07
CA TRP A 60 10.64 7.89 18.92
C TRP A 60 9.65 6.73 18.87
N TYR A 61 10.08 5.54 18.43
CA TYR A 61 9.25 4.34 18.36
C TYR A 61 9.39 3.43 19.57
N ASN A 62 10.23 3.78 20.56
CA ASN A 62 10.37 3.01 21.78
C ASN A 62 9.11 3.09 22.63
N LYS A 63 8.80 1.99 23.32
CA LYS A 63 7.65 1.88 24.23
C LYS A 63 7.68 2.97 25.30
N GLU A 64 8.85 3.28 25.84
CA GLU A 64 9.03 4.30 26.88
C GLU A 64 8.66 5.69 26.37
N THR A 65 9.13 6.05 25.18
CA THR A 65 8.80 7.32 24.51
C THR A 65 7.31 7.42 24.22
N TYR A 66 6.69 6.33 23.76
CA TYR A 66 5.25 6.26 23.56
C TYR A 66 4.49 6.49 24.88
N LEU A 67 4.85 5.78 25.95
CA LEU A 67 4.21 5.94 27.25
C LEU A 67 4.40 7.35 27.80
N ASN A 68 5.58 7.94 27.63
CA ASN A 68 5.85 9.32 28.05
C ASN A 68 5.01 10.34 27.27
N ALA A 69 4.86 10.16 25.95
CA ALA A 69 4.04 11.03 25.10
C ALA A 69 2.56 11.00 25.51
N TYR A 70 2.06 9.81 25.87
CA TYR A 70 0.66 9.60 26.27
C TYR A 70 0.44 9.57 27.80
N ASN A 71 1.46 9.89 28.60
CA ASN A 71 1.37 9.91 30.06
C ASN A 71 0.37 10.99 30.52
N LYS A 72 0.23 12.06 29.73
CA LYS A 72 -0.70 13.14 30.03
C LYS A 72 -2.09 12.80 29.51
N PHE A 73 -3.11 13.06 30.34
CA PHE A 73 -4.49 12.89 29.94
C PHE A 73 -4.85 13.85 28.81
N ILE A 74 -5.16 13.30 27.63
CA ILE A 74 -5.72 14.06 26.51
C ILE A 74 -7.18 14.33 26.86
N GLN A 75 -7.48 15.57 27.25
CA GLN A 75 -8.86 15.95 27.53
C GLN A 75 -9.71 15.77 26.28
N SER A 76 -10.77 14.98 26.41
CA SER A 76 -11.77 14.85 25.34
C SER A 76 -12.36 16.22 25.05
N MET A 77 -12.37 16.61 23.78
CA MET A 77 -13.11 17.79 23.34
C MET A 77 -14.59 17.58 23.62
N LYS A 78 -15.25 18.61 24.19
CA LYS A 78 -16.71 18.58 24.39
C LYS A 78 -17.42 18.42 23.04
N ASN A 79 -18.65 17.93 23.05
CA ASN A 79 -19.47 17.84 21.84
C ASN A 79 -19.57 19.24 21.17
N ILE A 80 -19.57 19.30 19.84
CA ILE A 80 -19.68 20.54 19.07
C ILE A 80 -20.87 21.41 19.50
N LYS A 81 -21.97 20.78 19.96
CA LYS A 81 -23.16 21.47 20.47
C LYS A 81 -22.91 22.24 21.79
N MET A 82 -21.86 21.88 22.53
CA MET A 82 -21.48 22.50 23.81
C MET A 82 -20.37 23.54 23.66
N TRP A 83 -19.87 23.79 22.45
CA TRP A 83 -18.83 24.79 22.25
C TRP A 83 -19.41 26.20 22.40
N PRO A 84 -18.70 27.12 23.07
CA PRO A 84 -19.13 28.51 23.15
C PRO A 84 -19.17 29.12 21.74
N LYS A 85 -20.18 29.96 21.49
CA LYS A 85 -20.23 30.73 20.24
C LYS A 85 -19.04 31.68 20.21
N SER A 86 -18.23 31.58 19.17
CA SER A 86 -17.09 32.47 18.97
C SER A 86 -17.56 33.90 18.69
N THR A 87 -16.97 34.89 19.35
CA THR A 87 -17.14 36.33 19.06
C THR A 87 -16.27 36.79 17.90
N ARG A 88 -15.35 35.94 17.43
CA ARG A 88 -14.48 36.25 16.29
C ARG A 88 -15.30 36.29 15.00
N SER A 89 -14.82 37.06 14.03
CA SER A 89 -15.37 37.08 12.68
C SER A 89 -15.44 35.67 12.11
N VAL A 90 -16.49 35.41 11.31
CA VAL A 90 -16.59 34.17 10.54
C VAL A 90 -15.37 34.10 9.62
N ILE A 91 -14.63 32.99 9.72
CA ILE A 91 -13.54 32.72 8.79
C ILE A 91 -14.19 32.31 7.49
N GLU A 92 -14.05 33.13 6.45
CA GLU A 92 -14.51 32.74 5.12
C GLU A 92 -13.70 31.53 4.64
N PRO A 93 -14.36 30.53 4.03
CA PRO A 93 -13.65 29.42 3.44
C PRO A 93 -12.66 29.95 2.39
N PRO A 94 -11.46 29.36 2.27
CA PRO A 94 -10.56 29.71 1.20
C PRO A 94 -11.26 29.47 -0.15
N GLU A 95 -10.97 30.33 -1.13
CA GLU A 95 -11.47 30.17 -2.49
C GLU A 95 -11.06 28.79 -3.02
N ILE A 96 -12.05 28.00 -3.42
CA ILE A 96 -11.82 26.66 -3.98
C ILE A 96 -11.27 26.85 -5.39
N ASN A 97 -9.94 26.75 -5.52
CA ASN A 97 -9.30 26.70 -6.82
C ASN A 97 -9.38 25.26 -7.38
N SER A 98 -9.82 25.14 -8.64
CA SER A 98 -9.79 23.86 -9.34
C SER A 98 -8.34 23.45 -9.53
N MET A 99 -7.91 22.41 -8.82
CA MET A 99 -6.57 21.88 -8.98
C MET A 99 -6.42 21.31 -10.41
N PRO A 100 -5.31 21.60 -11.13
CA PRO A 100 -5.00 20.89 -12.36
C PRO A 100 -5.14 19.39 -12.15
N GLY A 101 -6.02 18.79 -12.94
CA GLY A 101 -6.29 17.37 -12.88
C GLY A 101 -5.01 16.56 -13.09
N ARG A 102 -5.04 15.31 -12.64
CA ARG A 102 -3.93 14.37 -12.85
C ARG A 102 -3.53 14.36 -14.34
N PRO A 103 -2.25 14.61 -14.67
CA PRO A 103 -1.80 14.53 -16.05
C PRO A 103 -2.10 13.13 -16.61
N ASP A 104 -2.58 13.07 -17.85
CA ASP A 104 -2.95 11.82 -18.48
C ASP A 104 -1.74 10.87 -18.48
N LYS A 105 -1.99 9.61 -18.12
CA LYS A 105 -0.95 8.59 -17.95
C LYS A 105 -0.28 8.25 -19.27
N ASN A 106 -0.94 8.55 -20.38
CA ASN A 106 -0.42 8.36 -21.73
C ASN A 106 -0.17 9.74 -22.36
N LYS A 107 1.06 9.96 -22.85
CA LYS A 107 1.30 11.03 -23.81
C LYS A 107 0.43 10.78 -25.05
N LYS A 108 -0.21 11.81 -25.60
CA LYS A 108 -0.80 11.75 -26.94
C LYS A 108 0.32 11.40 -27.91
N LYS A 109 0.18 10.26 -28.57
CA LYS A 109 1.12 9.78 -29.59
C LYS A 109 0.98 10.69 -30.82
N ASN A 110 2.09 11.20 -31.36
CA ASN A 110 2.06 11.93 -32.63
C ASN A 110 1.60 11.01 -33.77
N SER A 111 1.04 11.57 -34.84
CA SER A 111 0.53 10.84 -36.02
C SER A 111 1.54 9.86 -36.63
N ASP A 112 2.83 10.12 -36.42
CA ASP A 112 3.92 9.42 -37.09
C ASP A 112 4.54 8.28 -36.25
N GLU A 113 4.06 8.03 -35.02
CA GLU A 113 4.62 6.97 -34.19
C GLU A 113 4.03 5.58 -34.50
N LEU A 114 4.83 4.72 -35.13
CA LEU A 114 4.52 3.30 -35.39
C LEU A 114 3.88 2.61 -34.17
N VAL A 115 2.63 2.18 -34.33
CA VAL A 115 1.91 1.39 -33.33
C VAL A 115 2.57 0.02 -33.26
N LYS A 116 3.42 -0.20 -32.26
CA LYS A 116 3.83 -1.57 -31.90
C LYS A 116 2.55 -2.36 -31.65
N LYS A 117 2.24 -3.31 -32.53
CA LYS A 117 1.09 -4.22 -32.39
C LYS A 117 1.18 -4.83 -31.00
N LYS A 118 0.25 -4.44 -30.12
CA LYS A 118 0.11 -5.07 -28.81
C LYS A 118 -0.10 -6.55 -29.08
N PHE A 119 0.73 -7.41 -28.49
CA PHE A 119 0.52 -8.86 -28.49
C PHE A 119 -0.97 -9.11 -28.23
N GLU A 120 -1.62 -9.80 -29.16
CA GLU A 120 -3.05 -10.03 -29.15
C GLU A 120 -3.41 -10.70 -27.82
N LYS A 121 -4.14 -9.97 -26.97
CA LYS A 121 -4.56 -10.51 -25.67
C LYS A 121 -5.41 -11.74 -25.96
N ALA A 122 -5.09 -12.88 -25.33
CA ALA A 122 -5.82 -14.12 -25.51
C ALA A 122 -7.34 -13.88 -25.42
N THR A 123 -8.03 -14.05 -26.54
CA THR A 123 -9.47 -13.82 -26.65
C THR A 123 -10.21 -14.89 -25.84
N ARG A 124 -11.26 -14.51 -25.11
CA ARG A 124 -12.07 -15.45 -24.30
C ARG A 124 -12.85 -16.49 -25.15
N LYS A 125 -12.77 -16.42 -26.48
CA LYS A 125 -13.43 -17.35 -27.41
C LYS A 125 -12.84 -18.76 -27.21
N GLY A 126 -13.70 -19.74 -26.96
CA GLY A 126 -13.34 -21.15 -26.81
C GLY A 126 -13.00 -21.62 -25.39
N ARG A 127 -12.98 -20.74 -24.38
CA ARG A 127 -12.70 -21.14 -23.00
C ARG A 127 -13.92 -21.83 -22.37
N LYS A 128 -13.84 -23.15 -22.16
CA LYS A 128 -14.82 -23.90 -21.35
C LYS A 128 -14.68 -23.50 -19.88
N MET A 129 -15.73 -22.92 -19.30
CA MET A 129 -15.74 -22.48 -17.91
C MET A 129 -16.27 -23.59 -17.01
N LYS A 130 -15.50 -23.95 -15.97
CA LYS A 130 -15.91 -24.92 -14.96
C LYS A 130 -16.65 -24.20 -13.83
N CYS A 131 -17.83 -24.67 -13.47
CA CYS A 131 -18.55 -24.20 -12.29
C CYS A 131 -17.76 -24.50 -11.03
N LEU A 132 -17.56 -23.51 -10.16
CA LEU A 132 -16.83 -23.70 -8.90
C LEU A 132 -17.64 -24.48 -7.85
N VAL A 133 -18.96 -24.61 -8.04
CA VAL A 133 -19.88 -25.25 -7.09
C VAL A 133 -20.09 -26.72 -7.45
N CYS A 134 -20.73 -27.01 -8.57
CA CYS A 134 -21.00 -28.39 -9.01
C CYS A 134 -19.86 -29.00 -9.84
N LYS A 135 -18.80 -28.25 -10.16
CA LYS A 135 -17.64 -28.71 -10.93
C LYS A 135 -17.95 -29.18 -12.37
N THR A 136 -19.12 -28.88 -12.94
CA THR A 136 -19.45 -29.16 -14.35
C THR A 136 -19.03 -28.01 -15.28
N PHE A 137 -18.89 -28.27 -16.58
CA PHE A 137 -18.35 -27.31 -17.57
C PHE A 137 -19.42 -26.54 -18.36
N GLU A 138 -20.69 -26.74 -18.03
CA GLU A 138 -21.82 -26.22 -18.80
C GLU A 138 -22.22 -24.78 -18.39
N HIS A 139 -22.01 -24.44 -17.12
CA HIS A 139 -22.42 -23.16 -16.56
C HIS A 139 -21.37 -22.58 -15.60
N ASN A 140 -21.50 -21.29 -15.29
CA ASN A 140 -20.70 -20.63 -14.26
C ASN A 140 -21.43 -20.64 -12.90
N LYS A 141 -20.77 -20.22 -11.82
CA LYS A 141 -21.37 -20.17 -10.47
C LYS A 141 -22.76 -19.51 -10.44
N LYS A 142 -23.00 -18.44 -11.22
CA LYS A 142 -24.27 -17.70 -11.21
C LYS A 142 -25.44 -18.52 -11.79
N GLY A 143 -25.18 -19.40 -12.75
CA GLY A 143 -26.18 -20.27 -13.37
C GLY A 143 -26.25 -21.67 -12.74
N CYS A 144 -25.67 -21.88 -11.55
CA CYS A 144 -25.60 -23.19 -10.95
C CYS A 144 -26.91 -23.57 -10.26
N SER A 145 -27.58 -24.62 -10.75
CA SER A 145 -28.83 -25.15 -10.18
C SER A 145 -28.71 -25.51 -8.71
N THR A 146 -27.53 -25.95 -8.25
CA THR A 146 -27.25 -26.28 -6.84
C THR A 146 -27.32 -25.06 -5.91
N LEU A 147 -27.05 -23.85 -6.42
CA LEU A 147 -27.22 -22.62 -5.65
C LEU A 147 -28.67 -22.10 -5.70
N ILE A 148 -29.38 -22.38 -6.79
CA ILE A 148 -30.78 -22.01 -6.98
C ILE A 148 -31.68 -22.87 -6.07
N SER A 149 -31.39 -24.17 -5.95
CA SER A 149 -32.14 -25.08 -5.07
C SER A 149 -31.94 -24.78 -3.58
N CYS A 150 -30.75 -24.28 -3.19
CA CYS A 150 -30.45 -23.95 -1.80
C CYS A 150 -31.14 -22.64 -1.34
N ALA A 151 -31.37 -21.69 -2.26
CA ALA A 151 -32.09 -20.45 -1.98
C ALA A 151 -33.60 -20.67 -1.72
N LEU A 152 -34.20 -21.69 -2.34
CA LEU A 152 -35.63 -22.02 -2.15
C LEU A 152 -35.90 -22.74 -0.83
N MET A 153 -34.91 -23.44 -0.25
CA MET A 153 -35.03 -24.13 1.04
C MET A 153 -34.76 -23.22 2.24
N SER A 154 -34.42 -21.94 2.03
CA SER A 154 -34.16 -20.97 3.12
C SER A 154 -35.40 -20.16 3.53
N PHE A 155 -36.59 -20.49 3.01
CA PHE A 155 -37.87 -19.85 3.38
C PHE A 155 -38.81 -20.76 4.19
N CYS A 156 -38.30 -21.85 4.77
CA CYS A 156 -39.03 -22.62 5.79
C CYS A 156 -38.29 -22.56 7.13
N TYR A 157 -38.51 -21.47 7.86
CA TYR A 157 -38.72 -21.43 9.31
C TYR A 157 -39.65 -20.26 9.62
#